data_AF-A0AAW2PIY9-F1
#
_entry.id   AF-A0AAW2PIY9-F1
#
_cell.length_a   1.000
_cell.length_b   1.000
_cell.length_c   1.000
_cell.angle_alpha   90.00
_cell.angle_beta   90.00
_cell.angle_gamma   90.00
#
_symmetry.space_group_name_H-M   'P 1'
#
loop_
_entity.id
_entity.type
_entity.pdbx_description
1 polymer ?
#
loop_
_entity_poly.entity_id
_entity_poly.type
_entity_poly.pdbx_seq_one_letter_code
_entity_poly.pdbx_strand_id
1 'polypeptide(L)'
;MIGFDEQLLRVMDELTGDEPNLQILPLVGMGGTSKTTLAINIFDHPYIVHFDKRIWLTISQEYSVHEILVRLLNDGTNQEVSEAKLGEQFYKSLFGERTGSRVMITTRLLNATDSLGSQKPYLMNFLDEDESWNLFCHKAFALDGCPYPELEEIGKDIAKACRGLPLTIVVIGGLLANSNMEQEYWKNLVLIRGWTNRGKPRVCGIHDLLRDLCLKEADKEKFIRTPKVQRIYADKGDGIVCFLCGDQVSLQETIDVPEIVVGSQLTLGASGLVCETLSFIHDFKCTKEVLHRTPNLKKLKIVYLNKVEDWSSYCLYNLVHLHKLESLYVRAKDLLLKNIVFPTSLKKLDLCECKVPWEDMKIIGSLPNLEVLILRSCASEGSEWNPIEGQFSRLKILTLWESNLVCWRAENIHFPNLEKLSLSYMYDLEEIPSGIGDIATLRLIHVYYCSESTVNSAKQIQEEQQSNGNEDLEVRVYVFRDS
;
A
#
# COMPACT_ATOMS: atom_id res chain seq x y z
N MET A 1 13.30 19.74 -19.31
CA MET A 1 12.42 18.97 -18.41
C MET A 1 11.35 18.36 -19.28
N ILE A 2 11.18 17.04 -19.33
CA ILE A 2 10.32 16.42 -20.35
C ILE A 2 8.85 16.74 -20.06
N GLY A 3 8.14 17.21 -21.09
CA GLY A 3 6.68 17.42 -21.09
C GLY A 3 6.16 18.66 -20.36
N PHE A 4 7.04 19.60 -20.03
CA PHE A 4 6.64 20.84 -19.35
C PHE A 4 7.23 22.11 -19.98
N ASP A 5 7.74 22.01 -21.21
CA ASP A 5 8.40 23.13 -21.89
C ASP A 5 7.42 24.28 -22.18
N GLU A 6 6.17 23.97 -22.52
CA GLU A 6 5.14 25.00 -22.74
C GLU A 6 4.79 25.74 -21.43
N GLN A 7 4.58 25.01 -20.33
CA GLN A 7 4.31 25.60 -19.02
C GLN A 7 5.51 26.42 -18.55
N LEU A 8 6.74 25.92 -18.75
CA LEU A 8 7.96 26.65 -18.46
C LEU A 8 8.00 27.97 -19.23
N LEU A 9 7.79 27.96 -20.55
CA LEU A 9 7.81 29.16 -21.39
C LEU A 9 6.77 30.19 -20.96
N ARG A 10 5.53 29.76 -20.67
CA ARG A 10 4.45 30.67 -20.24
C ARG A 10 4.77 31.32 -18.90
N VAL A 11 5.23 30.55 -17.92
CA VAL A 11 5.58 31.08 -16.59
C VAL A 11 6.80 32.00 -16.71
N MET A 12 7.78 31.66 -17.53
CA MET A 12 8.96 32.50 -17.77
C MET A 12 8.60 33.83 -18.44
N ASP A 13 7.69 33.83 -19.42
CA ASP A 13 7.21 35.05 -20.09
C ASP A 13 6.58 36.01 -19.06
N GLU A 14 5.69 35.51 -18.19
CA GLU A 14 5.07 36.32 -17.13
C GLU A 14 6.07 36.79 -16.07
N LEU A 15 7.06 35.96 -15.70
CA LEU A 15 8.10 36.36 -14.75
C LEU A 15 9.01 37.45 -15.32
N THR A 16 9.30 37.42 -16.63
CA THR A 16 10.20 38.39 -17.30
C THR A 16 9.48 39.62 -17.87
N GLY A 17 8.14 39.66 -17.80
CA GLY A 17 7.36 40.79 -18.30
C GLY A 17 7.48 42.05 -17.44
N ASP A 18 7.29 43.22 -18.06
CA ASP A 18 7.41 44.56 -17.44
C ASP A 18 6.18 44.96 -16.60
N GLU A 19 5.64 44.03 -15.80
CA GLU A 19 4.47 44.28 -14.97
C GLU A 19 4.87 44.95 -13.64
N PRO A 20 4.43 46.21 -13.40
CA PRO A 20 4.95 47.02 -12.29
C PRO A 20 4.38 46.59 -10.93
N ASN A 21 3.25 45.90 -10.91
CA ASN A 21 2.58 45.43 -9.70
C ASN A 21 3.02 44.00 -9.33
N LEU A 22 2.77 43.62 -8.08
CA LEU A 22 2.96 42.24 -7.61
C LEU A 22 2.14 41.27 -8.47
N GLN A 23 2.79 40.19 -8.94
CA GLN A 23 2.09 39.06 -9.54
C GLN A 23 2.28 37.80 -8.71
N ILE A 24 1.20 37.04 -8.59
CA ILE A 24 1.19 35.73 -7.92
C ILE A 24 0.92 34.69 -9.00
N LEU A 25 1.84 33.74 -9.16
CA LEU A 25 1.82 32.70 -10.17
C LEU A 25 1.59 31.33 -9.49
N PRO A 26 0.34 30.83 -9.43
CA PRO A 26 0.06 29.56 -8.81
C PRO A 26 0.31 28.39 -9.79
N LEU A 27 1.23 27.48 -9.43
CA LEU A 27 1.42 26.18 -10.07
C LEU A 27 0.60 25.11 -9.33
N VAL A 28 -0.40 24.54 -9.98
CA VAL A 28 -1.37 23.62 -9.37
C VAL A 28 -1.33 22.25 -10.02
N GLY A 29 -1.45 21.18 -9.24
CA GLY A 29 -1.54 19.81 -9.78
C GLY A 29 -1.42 18.75 -8.69
N MET A 30 -1.69 17.48 -9.02
CA MET A 30 -1.65 16.37 -8.07
C MET A 30 -0.24 16.12 -7.46
N GLY A 31 -0.15 15.36 -6.37
CA GLY A 31 1.16 14.95 -5.83
C GLY A 31 1.98 14.21 -6.88
N GLY A 32 3.29 14.50 -6.98
CA GLY A 32 4.19 13.84 -7.94
C GLY A 32 4.14 14.33 -9.39
N THR A 33 3.38 15.39 -9.71
CA THR A 33 3.31 16.00 -11.07
C THR A 33 4.44 16.99 -11.37
N SER A 34 5.55 16.92 -10.64
CA SER A 34 6.74 17.76 -10.89
C SER A 34 6.58 19.28 -10.71
N LYS A 35 5.54 19.78 -10.00
CA LYS A 35 5.39 21.21 -9.66
C LYS A 35 6.67 21.83 -9.08
N THR A 36 7.21 21.21 -8.02
CA THR A 36 8.41 21.68 -7.33
C THR A 36 9.63 21.62 -8.25
N THR A 37 9.73 20.59 -9.08
CA THR A 37 10.80 20.46 -10.09
C THR A 37 10.74 21.58 -11.12
N LEU A 38 9.54 21.94 -11.61
CA LEU A 38 9.37 23.07 -12.52
C LEU A 38 9.74 24.39 -11.83
N ALA A 39 9.28 24.60 -10.59
CA ALA A 39 9.62 25.79 -9.81
C ALA A 39 11.14 25.91 -9.56
N ILE A 40 11.85 24.81 -9.27
CA ILE A 40 13.31 24.80 -9.13
C ILE A 40 13.98 25.17 -10.46
N ASN A 41 13.57 24.54 -11.57
CA ASN A 41 14.12 24.84 -12.89
C ASN A 41 13.95 26.31 -13.28
N ILE A 42 12.82 26.92 -12.89
CA ILE A 42 12.57 28.35 -13.09
C ILE A 42 13.46 29.19 -12.16
N PHE A 43 13.50 28.86 -10.87
CA PHE A 43 14.27 29.62 -9.87
C PHE A 43 15.76 29.71 -10.20
N ASP A 44 16.32 28.61 -10.74
CA ASP A 44 17.71 28.49 -11.17
C ASP A 44 17.94 28.94 -12.62
N HIS A 45 16.89 29.39 -13.33
CA HIS A 45 16.99 29.74 -14.74
C HIS A 45 17.87 30.99 -14.95
N PRO A 46 18.77 31.02 -15.95
CA PRO A 46 19.66 32.16 -16.20
C PRO A 46 18.97 33.50 -16.43
N TYR A 47 17.74 33.51 -16.92
CA TYR A 47 16.96 34.74 -17.14
C TYR A 47 16.30 35.31 -15.89
N ILE A 48 16.24 34.55 -14.78
CA ILE A 48 15.64 35.00 -13.50
C ILE A 48 16.65 35.78 -12.64
N VAL A 49 17.89 35.98 -13.12
CA VAL A 49 18.94 36.72 -12.40
C VAL A 49 18.66 38.23 -12.24
N HIS A 50 17.64 38.77 -12.90
CA HIS A 50 17.27 40.19 -12.82
C HIS A 50 16.55 40.57 -11.52
N PHE A 51 16.10 39.61 -10.72
CA PHE A 51 15.51 39.88 -9.40
C PHE A 51 16.60 40.14 -8.36
N ASP A 52 16.53 41.30 -7.70
CA ASP A 52 17.48 41.72 -6.64
C ASP A 52 17.55 40.71 -5.48
N LYS A 53 16.41 40.09 -5.16
CA LYS A 53 16.29 39.07 -4.11
C LYS A 53 15.47 37.91 -4.63
N ARG A 54 15.99 36.69 -4.44
CA ARG A 54 15.32 35.43 -4.74
C ARG A 54 15.24 34.62 -3.47
N ILE A 55 14.04 34.21 -3.08
CA ILE A 55 13.80 33.49 -1.83
C ILE A 55 13.08 32.19 -2.16
N TRP A 56 13.65 31.09 -1.71
CA TRP A 56 13.00 29.78 -1.75
C TRP A 56 12.51 29.43 -0.36
N LEU A 57 11.19 29.23 -0.21
CA LEU A 57 10.59 28.84 1.05
C LEU A 57 9.72 27.59 0.86
N THR A 58 9.91 26.62 1.73
CA THR A 58 9.01 25.46 1.87
C THR A 58 8.23 25.62 3.16
N ILE A 59 6.90 25.67 3.04
CA ILE A 59 5.97 25.74 4.16
C ILE A 59 5.50 24.32 4.45
N SER A 60 5.63 23.89 5.72
CA SER A 60 5.16 22.59 6.15
C SER A 60 3.72 22.60 6.69
N GLN A 61 3.10 21.43 6.88
CA GLN A 61 1.76 21.31 7.47
C GLN A 61 1.70 21.82 8.91
N GLU A 62 2.72 21.47 9.69
CA GLU A 62 3.02 22.14 10.94
C GLU A 62 3.89 23.34 10.57
N TYR A 63 3.30 24.53 10.61
CA TYR A 63 4.02 25.76 10.35
C TYR A 63 3.84 26.76 11.48
N SER A 64 4.88 27.57 11.67
CA SER A 64 4.82 28.77 12.49
C SER A 64 4.84 29.99 11.56
N VAL A 65 3.80 30.82 11.65
CA VAL A 65 3.70 32.07 10.88
C VAL A 65 4.90 32.97 11.19
N HIS A 66 5.26 33.07 12.47
CA HIS A 66 6.47 33.75 12.92
C HIS A 66 7.74 33.27 12.20
N GLU A 67 8.01 31.96 12.17
CA GLU A 67 9.22 31.42 11.52
C GLU A 67 9.24 31.66 10.01
N ILE A 68 8.08 31.58 9.35
CA ILE A 68 7.93 31.87 7.93
C ILE A 68 8.29 33.33 7.65
N LEU A 69 7.72 34.27 8.41
CA LEU A 69 7.93 35.70 8.21
C LEU A 69 9.40 36.09 8.45
N VAL A 70 10.04 35.54 9.49
CA VAL A 70 11.47 35.76 9.76
C VAL A 70 12.33 35.29 8.59
N ARG A 71 12.06 34.09 8.04
CA ARG A 71 12.78 33.56 6.88
C ARG A 71 12.59 34.41 5.62
N LEU A 72 11.39 34.92 5.38
CA LEU A 72 11.08 35.74 4.21
C LEU A 72 11.73 37.13 4.27
N LEU A 73 11.90 37.69 5.47
CA LEU A 73 12.54 39.00 5.65
C LEU A 73 14.07 38.91 5.68
N ASN A 74 14.62 37.70 5.81
CA ASN A 74 16.07 37.44 5.91
C ASN A 74 16.74 38.25 7.04
N ASP A 75 15.95 38.62 8.05
CA ASP A 75 16.39 39.42 9.18
C ASP A 75 16.98 38.43 10.19
N GLY A 76 18.31 38.36 10.29
CA GLY A 76 19.03 37.51 11.24
C GLY A 76 18.83 37.92 12.71
N THR A 77 17.71 38.57 13.02
CA THR A 77 17.38 39.13 14.32
C THR A 77 16.76 38.07 15.23
N ASN A 78 17.53 37.61 16.20
CA ASN A 78 17.09 36.83 17.36
C ASN A 78 16.25 37.67 18.36
N GLN A 79 15.36 38.56 17.90
CA GLN A 79 14.53 39.37 18.79
C GLN A 79 13.05 38.95 18.72
N GLU A 80 12.40 38.98 19.88
CA GLU A 80 10.95 38.78 20.11
C GLU A 80 10.11 39.86 19.39
N VAL A 81 10.15 39.90 18.06
CA VAL A 81 9.32 40.78 17.25
C VAL A 81 7.95 40.13 17.05
N SER A 82 6.87 40.87 17.30
CA SER A 82 5.53 40.33 17.11
C SER A 82 5.24 40.00 15.64
N GLU A 83 4.47 38.94 15.40
CA GLU A 83 4.04 38.54 14.04
C GLU A 83 3.37 39.68 13.28
N ALA A 84 2.62 40.56 13.97
CA ALA A 84 1.99 41.72 13.37
C ALA A 84 3.00 42.69 12.73
N LYS A 85 4.14 42.93 13.40
CA LYS A 85 5.18 43.84 12.91
C LYS A 85 5.99 43.21 11.78
N LEU A 86 6.30 41.91 11.89
CA LEU A 86 6.92 41.15 10.80
C LEU A 86 6.01 41.09 9.57
N GLY A 87 4.71 40.87 9.77
CA GLY A 87 3.71 40.88 8.70
C GLY A 87 3.60 42.22 7.99
N GLU A 88 3.63 43.33 8.73
CA GLU A 88 3.63 44.68 8.14
C GLU A 88 4.91 44.96 7.33
N GLN A 89 6.08 44.56 7.84
CA GLN A 89 7.34 44.70 7.12
C GLN A 89 7.36 43.86 5.83
N PHE A 90 6.89 42.62 5.92
CA PHE A 90 6.77 41.73 4.76
C PHE A 90 5.79 42.29 3.72
N TYR A 91 4.64 42.78 4.18
CA TYR A 91 3.66 43.44 3.32
C TYR A 91 4.27 44.64 2.59
N LYS A 92 4.98 45.54 3.30
CA LYS A 92 5.66 46.68 2.67
C LYS A 92 6.76 46.26 1.70
N SER A 93 7.48 45.17 1.98
CA SER A 93 8.51 44.65 1.09
C SER A 93 7.95 44.07 -0.21
N LEU A 94 6.76 43.47 -0.18
CA LEU A 94 6.12 42.87 -1.36
C LEU A 94 5.18 43.82 -2.10
N PHE A 95 4.38 44.59 -1.37
CA PHE A 95 3.28 45.45 -1.87
C PHE A 95 3.63 46.94 -1.84
N GLY A 96 4.91 47.30 -1.69
CA GLY A 96 5.37 48.68 -1.91
C GLY A 96 5.11 49.16 -3.35
N GLU A 97 5.28 50.46 -3.61
CA GLU A 97 5.04 51.00 -4.95
C GLU A 97 6.05 50.46 -5.98
N ARG A 98 5.53 49.85 -7.06
CA ARG A 98 6.27 49.47 -8.29
C ARG A 98 7.48 48.55 -8.05
N THR A 99 7.34 47.56 -7.17
CA THR A 99 8.45 46.64 -6.82
C THR A 99 8.79 45.64 -7.93
N GLY A 100 7.90 45.43 -8.92
CA GLY A 100 8.08 44.36 -9.92
C GLY A 100 8.16 42.97 -9.30
N SER A 101 7.72 42.78 -8.05
CA SER A 101 7.86 41.52 -7.32
C SER A 101 7.00 40.42 -7.95
N ARG A 102 7.49 39.18 -7.87
CA ARG A 102 6.80 37.97 -8.33
C ARG A 102 6.80 36.94 -7.22
N VAL A 103 5.65 36.31 -6.99
CA VAL A 103 5.49 35.23 -6.00
C VAL A 103 4.97 34.00 -6.71
N MET A 104 5.75 32.93 -6.73
CA MET A 104 5.33 31.64 -7.26
C MET A 104 4.89 30.72 -6.14
N ILE A 105 3.72 30.09 -6.29
CA ILE A 105 3.17 29.18 -5.29
C ILE A 105 2.91 27.82 -5.93
N THR A 106 3.55 26.77 -5.41
CA THR A 106 3.23 25.39 -5.81
C THR A 106 2.21 24.78 -4.84
N THR A 107 1.05 24.35 -5.32
CA THR A 107 0.02 23.73 -4.47
C THR A 107 -0.67 22.54 -5.15
N ARG A 108 -1.29 21.67 -4.34
CA ARG A 108 -2.20 20.61 -4.83
C ARG A 108 -3.67 21.04 -4.83
N LEU A 109 -3.98 22.15 -4.16
CA LEU A 109 -5.35 22.60 -3.91
C LEU A 109 -5.69 23.70 -4.90
N LEU A 110 -6.55 23.39 -5.88
CA LEU A 110 -6.99 24.36 -6.88
C LEU A 110 -7.77 25.52 -6.23
N ASN A 111 -8.64 25.18 -5.29
CA ASN A 111 -9.43 26.09 -4.48
C ASN A 111 -8.60 27.01 -3.56
N ALA A 112 -7.35 26.66 -3.26
CA ALA A 112 -6.44 27.57 -2.55
C ALA A 112 -5.97 28.74 -3.43
N THR A 113 -6.25 28.73 -4.73
CA THR A 113 -5.86 29.79 -5.67
C THR A 113 -6.94 30.85 -5.88
N ASP A 114 -8.18 30.57 -5.52
CA ASP A 114 -9.31 31.51 -5.67
C ASP A 114 -9.14 32.79 -4.82
N SER A 115 -8.38 32.69 -3.72
CA SER A 115 -8.06 33.79 -2.82
C SER A 115 -6.76 34.52 -3.14
N LEU A 116 -5.98 34.06 -4.13
CA LEU A 116 -4.63 34.54 -4.43
C LEU A 116 -4.57 35.60 -5.55
N GLY A 117 -5.71 36.04 -6.09
CA GLY A 117 -5.80 37.15 -7.05
C GLY A 117 -6.17 36.75 -8.48
N SER A 118 -6.02 37.69 -9.42
CA SER A 118 -6.67 37.71 -10.73
C SER A 118 -6.11 36.73 -11.79
N GLN A 119 -4.97 36.10 -11.55
CA GLN A 119 -4.32 35.25 -12.54
C GLN A 119 -4.81 33.79 -12.46
N LYS A 120 -5.03 33.18 -13.62
CA LYS A 120 -5.43 31.78 -13.71
C LYS A 120 -4.26 30.87 -13.30
N PRO A 121 -4.51 29.80 -12.53
CA PRO A 121 -3.47 28.87 -12.15
C PRO A 121 -2.91 28.10 -13.34
N TYR A 122 -1.61 27.83 -13.28
CA TYR A 122 -0.92 26.94 -14.20
C TYR A 122 -1.15 25.50 -13.78
N LEU A 123 -1.96 24.79 -14.54
CA LEU A 123 -2.27 23.40 -14.29
C LEU A 123 -1.14 22.49 -14.82
N MET A 124 -0.52 21.76 -13.91
CA MET A 124 0.44 20.70 -14.24
C MET A 124 -0.33 19.46 -14.66
N ASN A 125 -0.25 19.15 -15.95
CA ASN A 125 -0.86 17.97 -16.54
C ASN A 125 -0.02 16.71 -16.27
N PHE A 126 -0.64 15.55 -16.48
CA PHE A 126 0.10 14.30 -16.59
C PHE A 126 0.84 14.26 -17.92
N LEU A 127 1.96 13.55 -17.95
CA LEU A 127 2.71 13.29 -19.17
C LEU A 127 1.87 12.44 -20.13
N ASP A 128 1.96 12.72 -21.42
CA ASP A 128 1.40 11.83 -22.44
C ASP A 128 2.23 10.54 -22.59
N GLU A 129 1.84 9.66 -23.50
CA GLU A 129 2.51 8.36 -23.68
C GLU A 129 3.96 8.52 -24.18
N ASP A 130 4.22 9.48 -25.06
CA ASP A 130 5.54 9.71 -25.67
C ASP A 130 6.48 10.39 -24.66
N GLU A 131 5.99 11.40 -23.94
CA GLU A 131 6.68 12.06 -22.83
C GLU A 131 7.00 11.07 -21.70
N SER A 132 6.04 10.19 -21.38
CA SER A 132 6.23 9.15 -20.37
C SER A 132 7.32 8.16 -20.78
N TRP A 133 7.32 7.76 -22.05
CA TRP A 133 8.33 6.86 -22.59
C TRP A 133 9.72 7.49 -22.64
N ASN A 134 9.81 8.76 -23.05
CA ASN A 134 11.07 9.50 -23.06
C ASN A 134 11.64 9.64 -21.64
N LEU A 135 10.82 10.04 -20.66
CA LEU A 135 11.25 10.15 -19.27
C LEU A 135 11.69 8.80 -18.71
N PHE A 136 10.97 7.75 -19.06
CA PHE A 136 11.34 6.38 -18.69
C PHE A 136 12.72 6.01 -19.26
N CYS A 137 12.96 6.25 -20.56
CA CYS A 137 14.23 5.92 -21.20
C CYS A 137 15.41 6.68 -20.60
N HIS A 138 15.25 7.99 -20.39
CA HIS A 138 16.26 8.79 -19.71
C HIS A 138 16.62 8.23 -18.35
N LYS A 139 15.63 7.71 -17.62
CA LYS A 139 15.86 7.22 -16.28
C LYS A 139 16.39 5.78 -16.24
N ALA A 140 15.89 4.91 -17.11
CA ALA A 140 16.29 3.51 -17.16
C ALA A 140 17.62 3.30 -17.87
N PHE A 141 17.89 4.06 -18.94
CA PHE A 141 19.03 3.85 -19.83
C PHE A 141 20.02 5.02 -19.87
N ALA A 142 19.68 6.17 -19.27
CA ALA A 142 20.44 7.42 -19.45
C ALA A 142 20.58 7.86 -20.92
N LEU A 143 19.59 7.53 -21.76
CA LEU A 143 19.56 7.78 -23.19
C LEU A 143 18.17 8.24 -23.65
N ASP A 144 18.14 8.92 -24.80
CA ASP A 144 16.92 9.34 -25.51
C ASP A 144 16.39 8.16 -26.33
N GLY A 145 16.00 7.07 -25.64
CA GLY A 145 15.46 5.86 -26.25
C GLY A 145 15.98 4.57 -25.61
N CYS A 146 15.44 3.44 -26.08
CA CYS A 146 15.81 2.11 -25.62
C CYS A 146 16.94 1.53 -26.50
N PRO A 147 18.13 1.26 -25.96
CA PRO A 147 19.22 0.65 -26.72
C PRO A 147 19.04 -0.86 -26.94
N TYR A 148 18.03 -1.48 -26.31
CA TYR A 148 17.73 -2.92 -26.37
C TYR A 148 16.37 -3.17 -27.04
N PRO A 149 16.32 -3.58 -28.32
CA PRO A 149 15.06 -3.78 -29.04
C PRO A 149 14.10 -4.76 -28.35
N GLU A 150 14.63 -5.78 -27.69
CA GLU A 150 13.87 -6.78 -26.93
C GLU A 150 13.18 -6.23 -25.68
N LEU A 151 13.64 -5.08 -25.16
CA LEU A 151 13.06 -4.41 -23.99
C LEU A 151 12.11 -3.26 -24.37
N GLU A 152 12.11 -2.84 -25.64
CA GLU A 152 11.41 -1.61 -26.05
C GLU A 152 9.90 -1.71 -25.86
N GLU A 153 9.27 -2.77 -26.40
CA GLU A 153 7.82 -2.98 -26.29
C GLU A 153 7.38 -3.07 -24.83
N ILE A 154 8.13 -3.81 -24.01
CA ILE A 154 7.79 -3.95 -22.60
C ILE A 154 8.05 -2.68 -21.79
N GLY A 155 9.10 -1.94 -22.12
CA GLY A 155 9.37 -0.64 -21.52
C GLY A 155 8.23 0.35 -21.80
N LYS A 156 7.72 0.37 -23.04
CA LYS A 156 6.56 1.19 -23.41
C LYS A 156 5.31 0.79 -22.62
N ASP A 157 5.06 -0.51 -22.47
CA ASP A 157 3.97 -1.01 -21.64
C ASP A 157 4.11 -0.58 -20.16
N ILE A 158 5.33 -0.59 -19.61
CA ILE A 158 5.62 -0.13 -18.24
C ILE A 158 5.39 1.38 -18.11
N ALA A 159 5.92 2.18 -19.04
CA ALA A 159 5.75 3.63 -19.04
C ALA A 159 4.26 4.01 -19.14
N LYS A 160 3.51 3.33 -20.02
CA LYS A 160 2.06 3.49 -20.14
C LYS A 160 1.32 3.10 -18.85
N ALA A 161 1.75 2.04 -18.17
CA ALA A 161 1.18 1.63 -16.88
C ALA A 161 1.40 2.66 -15.76
N CYS A 162 2.38 3.55 -15.90
CA CYS A 162 2.60 4.68 -14.97
C CYS A 162 1.57 5.81 -15.13
N ARG A 163 0.74 5.78 -16.18
CA ARG A 163 -0.36 6.72 -16.43
C ARG A 163 0.06 8.19 -16.39
N GLY A 164 1.23 8.50 -16.93
CA GLY A 164 1.71 9.87 -17.06
C GLY A 164 2.14 10.54 -15.76
N LEU A 165 2.28 9.82 -14.63
CA LEU A 165 2.80 10.41 -13.39
C LEU A 165 4.34 10.38 -13.40
N PRO A 166 5.04 11.53 -13.49
CA PRO A 166 6.50 11.59 -13.60
C PRO A 166 7.22 10.84 -12.48
N LEU A 167 6.73 10.98 -11.23
CA LEU A 167 7.35 10.33 -10.08
C LEU A 167 7.36 8.80 -10.21
N THR A 168 6.23 8.20 -10.62
CA THR A 168 6.14 6.75 -10.83
C THR A 168 7.13 6.30 -11.90
N ILE A 169 7.21 7.05 -13.00
CA ILE A 169 8.09 6.75 -14.13
C ILE A 169 9.56 6.79 -13.68
N VAL A 170 9.96 7.83 -12.93
CA VAL A 170 11.34 7.99 -12.48
C VAL A 170 11.74 6.89 -11.49
N VAL A 171 10.86 6.52 -10.58
CA VAL A 171 11.17 5.45 -9.62
C VAL A 171 11.30 4.11 -10.34
N ILE A 172 10.36 3.77 -11.23
CA ILE A 172 10.40 2.49 -11.94
C ILE A 172 11.57 2.42 -12.92
N GLY A 173 11.81 3.47 -13.70
CA GLY A 173 12.98 3.56 -14.56
C GLY A 173 14.28 3.40 -13.78
N GLY A 174 14.39 4.03 -12.59
CA GLY A 174 15.57 3.91 -11.74
C GLY A 174 15.78 2.51 -11.17
N LEU A 175 14.69 1.81 -10.83
CA LEU A 175 14.74 0.41 -10.40
C LEU A 175 15.16 -0.53 -11.53
N LEU A 176 14.73 -0.24 -12.76
CA LEU A 176 15.05 -1.01 -13.96
C LEU A 176 16.49 -0.81 -14.45
N ALA A 177 17.04 0.38 -14.26
CA ALA A 177 18.46 0.65 -14.53
C ALA A 177 19.39 -0.33 -13.79
N ASN A 178 18.97 -0.85 -12.64
CA ASN A 178 19.74 -1.76 -11.79
C ASN A 178 19.49 -3.25 -12.07
N SER A 179 18.83 -3.60 -13.17
CA SER A 179 18.39 -4.98 -13.44
C SER A 179 19.24 -5.79 -14.41
N ASN A 180 20.45 -5.32 -14.72
CA ASN A 180 21.30 -5.87 -15.78
C ASN A 180 20.61 -5.97 -17.16
N MET A 181 19.50 -5.24 -17.38
CA MET A 181 18.74 -5.20 -18.64
C MET A 181 18.18 -6.57 -19.09
N GLU A 182 17.85 -7.45 -18.15
CA GLU A 182 17.25 -8.75 -18.46
C GLU A 182 15.75 -8.63 -18.81
N GLN A 183 15.33 -9.14 -19.97
CA GLN A 183 13.94 -9.04 -20.44
C GLN A 183 12.93 -9.73 -19.49
N GLU A 184 13.31 -10.85 -18.89
CA GLU A 184 12.45 -11.58 -17.96
C GLU A 184 12.16 -10.77 -16.70
N TYR A 185 13.15 -9.98 -16.24
CA TYR A 185 12.96 -9.06 -15.14
C TYR A 185 11.87 -8.04 -15.43
N TRP A 186 11.91 -7.40 -16.60
CA TRP A 186 10.93 -6.40 -17.01
C TRP A 186 9.53 -7.01 -17.16
N LYS A 187 9.44 -8.25 -17.68
CA LYS A 187 8.19 -9.03 -17.84
C LYS A 187 7.50 -9.32 -16.51
N ASN A 188 8.27 -9.57 -15.47
CA ASN A 188 7.71 -9.83 -14.13
C ASN A 188 7.15 -8.57 -13.43
N LEU A 189 7.37 -7.37 -13.98
CA LEU A 189 6.91 -6.10 -13.40
C LEU A 189 5.55 -5.66 -13.92
N VAL A 190 5.13 -6.21 -15.06
CA VAL A 190 3.87 -5.88 -15.73
C VAL A 190 2.82 -6.94 -15.44
N LEU A 191 1.80 -6.58 -14.67
CA LEU A 191 0.57 -7.36 -14.52
C LEU A 191 -0.34 -7.09 -15.71
N ILE A 192 -0.52 -8.07 -16.59
CA ILE A 192 -1.52 -7.98 -17.66
C ILE A 192 -2.91 -8.19 -17.06
N ARG A 193 -3.69 -7.13 -16.97
CA ARG A 193 -5.06 -7.11 -16.42
C ARG A 193 -6.15 -7.38 -17.47
N GLY A 194 -5.78 -7.52 -18.74
CA GLY A 194 -6.70 -7.91 -19.80
C GLY A 194 -6.03 -8.05 -21.16
N TRP A 195 -6.59 -8.88 -22.03
CA TRP A 195 -6.09 -9.16 -23.39
C TRP A 195 -7.09 -8.65 -24.44
N THR A 196 -6.60 -8.30 -25.61
CA THR A 196 -7.42 -8.07 -26.82
C THR A 196 -7.65 -9.40 -27.54
N ASN A 197 -8.71 -9.50 -28.35
CA ASN A 197 -9.02 -10.69 -29.16
C ASN A 197 -7.93 -11.05 -30.19
N ARG A 198 -6.88 -10.23 -30.32
CA ARG A 198 -5.70 -10.46 -31.19
C ARG A 198 -4.44 -10.82 -30.40
N GLY A 199 -4.56 -11.15 -29.11
CA GLY A 199 -3.43 -11.58 -28.27
C GLY A 199 -2.52 -10.45 -27.77
N LYS A 200 -2.86 -9.17 -27.97
CA LYS A 200 -2.14 -8.03 -27.38
C LYS A 200 -2.72 -7.64 -26.01
N PRO A 201 -1.93 -7.22 -25.01
CA PRO A 201 -2.45 -6.70 -23.75
C PRO A 201 -3.38 -5.49 -23.97
N ARG A 202 -4.56 -5.49 -23.34
CA ARG A 202 -5.56 -4.40 -23.38
C ARG A 202 -5.40 -3.43 -22.21
N VAL A 203 -5.03 -3.95 -21.04
CA VAL A 203 -4.79 -3.18 -19.81
C VAL A 203 -3.63 -3.85 -19.07
N CYS A 204 -2.59 -3.09 -18.77
CA CYS A 204 -1.48 -3.50 -17.92
C CYS A 204 -1.45 -2.66 -16.63
N GLY A 205 -0.96 -3.25 -15.54
CA GLY A 205 -0.68 -2.58 -14.28
C GLY A 205 0.72 -2.93 -13.81
N ILE A 206 1.29 -2.13 -12.92
CA ILE A 206 2.58 -2.44 -12.27
C ILE A 206 2.31 -3.45 -11.14
N HIS A 207 3.18 -4.46 -11.00
CA HIS A 207 3.08 -5.46 -9.92
C HIS A 207 2.99 -4.75 -8.56
N ASP A 208 2.08 -5.19 -7.67
CA ASP A 208 1.91 -4.54 -6.35
C ASP A 208 3.20 -4.54 -5.52
N LEU A 209 4.13 -5.46 -5.80
CA LEU A 209 5.48 -5.51 -5.22
C LEU A 209 6.32 -4.28 -5.60
N LEU A 210 6.22 -3.84 -6.86
CA LEU A 210 6.86 -2.61 -7.34
C LEU A 210 6.16 -1.38 -6.80
N ARG A 211 4.83 -1.38 -6.69
CA ARG A 211 4.11 -0.27 -6.06
C ARG A 211 4.54 -0.08 -4.61
N ASP A 212 4.60 -1.16 -3.83
CA ASP A 212 5.07 -1.14 -2.45
C ASP A 212 6.55 -0.78 -2.34
N LEU A 213 7.39 -1.24 -3.28
CA LEU A 213 8.80 -0.82 -3.36
C LEU A 213 8.93 0.66 -3.71
N CYS A 214 8.14 1.17 -4.64
CA CYS A 214 8.11 2.59 -5.02
C CYS A 214 7.64 3.46 -3.85
N LEU A 215 6.62 3.02 -3.11
CA LEU A 215 6.14 3.71 -1.91
C LEU A 215 7.19 3.71 -0.80
N LYS A 216 7.92 2.62 -0.60
CA LYS A 216 8.99 2.54 0.42
C LYS A 216 10.22 3.35 0.05
N GLU A 217 10.61 3.34 -1.21
CA GLU A 217 11.74 4.16 -1.66
C GLU A 217 11.36 5.64 -1.61
N ALA A 218 10.10 5.97 -1.95
CA ALA A 218 9.55 7.30 -1.69
C ALA A 218 9.55 7.65 -0.20
N ASP A 219 9.17 6.75 0.71
CA ASP A 219 9.23 7.00 2.16
C ASP A 219 10.67 7.23 2.67
N LYS A 220 11.66 6.45 2.19
CA LYS A 220 13.08 6.59 2.58
C LYS A 220 13.67 7.93 2.16
N GLU A 221 13.34 8.37 0.95
CA GLU A 221 13.77 9.67 0.42
C GLU A 221 12.91 10.83 0.95
N LYS A 222 12.04 10.57 1.95
CA LYS A 222 11.03 11.52 2.49
C LYS A 222 10.14 12.14 1.41
N PHE A 223 10.01 11.41 0.32
CA PHE A 223 9.34 11.75 -0.92
C PHE A 223 7.83 11.57 -0.85
N ILE A 224 7.28 10.87 0.15
CA ILE A 224 5.87 10.82 0.55
C ILE A 224 5.86 10.61 2.08
N ARG A 225 5.14 11.42 2.88
CA ARG A 225 4.67 10.94 4.19
C ARG A 225 3.40 10.14 3.93
N THR A 226 3.34 8.87 4.28
CA THR A 226 2.08 8.12 4.23
C THR A 226 1.15 8.66 5.33
N PRO A 227 -0.04 9.20 5.01
CA PRO A 227 -1.07 9.33 6.03
C PRO A 227 -1.58 7.91 6.30
N LYS A 228 -2.05 7.64 7.53
CA LYS A 228 -2.87 6.45 7.76
C LYS A 228 -3.97 6.43 6.71
N VAL A 229 -4.05 5.33 5.97
CA VAL A 229 -4.92 5.05 4.82
C VAL A 229 -6.22 5.86 4.86
N GLN A 230 -6.34 6.86 3.98
CA GLN A 230 -7.58 7.57 3.71
C GLN A 230 -7.80 7.62 2.19
N ARG A 231 -8.98 7.14 1.79
CA ARG A 231 -9.31 6.67 0.44
C ARG A 231 -9.64 7.85 -0.49
N ILE A 232 -9.04 7.87 -1.68
CA ILE A 232 -9.28 8.92 -2.70
C ILE A 232 -10.50 8.52 -3.54
N TYR A 233 -11.47 9.44 -3.67
CA TYR A 233 -12.69 9.30 -4.47
C TYR A 233 -12.55 10.05 -5.80
N ALA A 234 -13.20 9.57 -6.87
CA ALA A 234 -13.29 10.29 -8.14
C ALA A 234 -14.74 10.25 -8.64
N ASP A 235 -15.27 11.42 -8.98
CA ASP A 235 -16.62 11.60 -9.51
C ASP A 235 -16.66 11.29 -11.01
N LYS A 236 -17.55 10.39 -11.41
CA LYS A 236 -17.94 10.16 -12.81
C LYS A 236 -19.43 9.79 -12.83
N GLY A 237 -20.30 10.79 -12.82
CA GLY A 237 -21.56 10.84 -13.58
C GLY A 237 -22.68 9.83 -13.30
N ASP A 238 -22.43 8.65 -12.71
CA ASP A 238 -23.42 7.61 -12.43
C ASP A 238 -23.02 6.80 -11.17
N GLY A 239 -22.97 7.47 -10.02
CA GLY A 239 -22.84 6.85 -8.70
C GLY A 239 -21.42 6.75 -8.13
N ILE A 240 -21.33 6.77 -6.79
CA ILE A 240 -20.08 6.70 -6.03
C ILE A 240 -19.65 5.24 -5.88
N VAL A 241 -18.47 4.89 -6.39
CA VAL A 241 -17.90 3.53 -6.30
C VAL A 241 -16.48 3.58 -5.72
N CYS A 242 -16.19 2.70 -4.76
CA CYS A 242 -14.86 2.47 -4.21
C CYS A 242 -13.87 2.00 -5.30
N PHE A 243 -12.87 2.81 -5.65
CA PHE A 243 -11.90 2.50 -6.73
C PHE A 243 -11.05 1.22 -6.50
N LEU A 244 -11.04 0.69 -5.27
CA LEU A 244 -10.34 -0.56 -4.93
C LEU A 244 -11.28 -1.78 -4.81
N CYS A 245 -12.58 -1.59 -4.59
CA CYS A 245 -13.45 -2.66 -4.13
C CYS A 245 -14.81 -2.78 -4.83
N GLY A 246 -15.24 -1.82 -5.66
CA GLY A 246 -16.38 -2.00 -6.57
C GLY A 246 -17.79 -1.93 -5.96
N ASP A 247 -17.95 -1.82 -4.64
CA ASP A 247 -19.27 -1.72 -4.00
C ASP A 247 -19.85 -0.28 -3.96
N GLN A 248 -21.18 -0.18 -3.99
CA GLN A 248 -21.97 1.06 -3.86
C GLN A 248 -22.49 1.25 -2.42
N VAL A 249 -22.00 2.22 -1.64
CA VAL A 249 -22.69 2.76 -0.44
C VAL A 249 -22.25 4.23 -0.14
N SER A 250 -23.15 4.98 0.50
CA SER A 250 -23.20 6.43 0.78
C SER A 250 -22.11 7.08 1.66
N LEU A 251 -21.87 8.37 1.39
CA LEU A 251 -20.87 9.31 1.94
C LEU A 251 -21.05 9.74 3.41
N GLN A 252 -19.91 9.93 4.10
CA GLN A 252 -19.48 11.01 5.03
C GLN A 252 -18.26 10.47 5.83
N GLU A 253 -17.15 11.14 6.17
CA GLU A 253 -16.63 12.51 6.02
C GLU A 253 -15.12 12.47 6.43
N THR A 254 -14.33 13.46 5.97
CA THR A 254 -12.96 13.89 6.37
C THR A 254 -11.70 13.08 5.96
N ILE A 255 -10.74 13.76 5.31
CA ILE A 255 -9.38 13.27 5.02
C ILE A 255 -8.31 14.36 5.25
N ASP A 256 -7.30 13.98 6.04
CA ASP A 256 -6.03 14.66 6.29
C ASP A 256 -5.02 14.43 5.15
N VAL A 257 -4.12 15.39 4.96
CA VAL A 257 -3.12 15.41 3.86
C VAL A 257 -1.72 15.11 4.43
N PRO A 258 -0.73 14.66 3.63
CA PRO A 258 0.71 14.75 3.95
C PRO A 258 1.57 15.40 2.86
N GLU A 259 2.77 15.79 3.25
CA GLU A 259 3.72 16.71 2.59
C GLU A 259 5.12 16.11 2.40
N ILE A 260 5.93 16.68 1.51
CA ILE A 260 7.19 16.11 0.98
C ILE A 260 8.27 17.20 0.91
N VAL A 261 9.46 16.87 1.43
CA VAL A 261 10.68 17.70 1.41
C VAL A 261 11.67 17.09 0.42
N VAL A 262 12.20 17.87 -0.52
CA VAL A 262 13.31 17.46 -1.38
C VAL A 262 14.56 18.25 -0.97
N GLY A 263 15.54 17.55 -0.43
CA GLY A 263 16.87 18.09 -0.13
C GLY A 263 17.96 17.15 -0.66
N SER A 264 18.72 17.67 -1.62
CA SER A 264 20.05 17.23 -2.10
C SER A 264 20.23 15.84 -2.74
N GLN A 265 20.62 15.87 -4.02
CA GLN A 265 21.54 14.96 -4.73
C GLN A 265 21.44 13.45 -4.42
N LEU A 266 20.70 12.72 -5.27
CA LEU A 266 20.61 11.26 -5.23
C LEU A 266 21.80 10.60 -5.94
N THR A 267 22.88 10.35 -5.21
CA THR A 267 23.77 9.22 -5.50
C THR A 267 23.15 7.96 -4.91
N LEU A 268 22.51 7.14 -5.76
CA LEU A 268 22.00 5.81 -5.39
C LEU A 268 23.19 4.85 -5.18
N GLY A 269 23.70 4.81 -3.95
CA GLY A 269 24.63 3.79 -3.48
C GLY A 269 23.89 2.46 -3.29
N ALA A 270 24.22 1.48 -4.12
CA ALA A 270 23.74 0.11 -4.03
C ALA A 270 24.23 -0.57 -2.73
N SER A 271 23.39 -0.55 -1.69
CA SER A 271 23.54 -1.47 -0.55
C SER A 271 22.28 -1.49 0.34
N GLY A 272 21.52 -2.59 0.30
CA GLY A 272 20.65 -3.01 1.40
C GLY A 272 19.16 -2.64 1.30
N LEU A 273 18.39 -3.32 0.44
CA LEU A 273 16.93 -3.35 0.56
C LEU A 273 16.52 -4.32 1.70
N VAL A 274 16.19 -3.79 2.87
CA VAL A 274 15.70 -4.56 4.03
C VAL A 274 14.17 -4.48 4.08
N CYS A 275 13.48 -5.29 3.27
CA CYS A 275 12.02 -5.36 3.27
C CYS A 275 11.51 -6.47 4.21
N GLU A 276 10.84 -6.10 5.31
CA GLU A 276 10.34 -7.07 6.30
C GLU A 276 8.84 -7.40 6.18
N THR A 277 8.04 -6.64 5.42
CA THR A 277 6.58 -6.89 5.28
C THR A 277 6.08 -6.50 3.88
N LEU A 278 5.29 -7.39 3.28
CA LEU A 278 4.57 -7.22 2.02
C LEU A 278 3.08 -7.51 2.25
N SER A 279 2.19 -6.63 1.79
CA SER A 279 0.77 -6.75 2.11
C SER A 279 -0.15 -6.59 0.90
N PHE A 280 -1.09 -7.52 0.76
CA PHE A 280 -2.19 -7.53 -0.21
C PHE A 280 -1.68 -7.52 -1.65
N ILE A 281 -0.68 -8.36 -1.93
CA ILE A 281 -0.17 -8.54 -3.28
C ILE A 281 -1.16 -9.36 -4.10
N HIS A 282 -1.66 -8.79 -5.18
CA HIS A 282 -2.51 -9.51 -6.12
C HIS A 282 -1.68 -10.37 -7.07
N ASP A 283 -2.16 -11.58 -7.35
CA ASP A 283 -1.59 -12.51 -8.33
C ASP A 283 -0.09 -12.78 -8.14
N PHE A 284 0.34 -12.89 -6.87
CA PHE A 284 1.74 -13.03 -6.48
C PHE A 284 2.41 -14.25 -7.12
N LYS A 285 3.52 -14.02 -7.82
CA LYS A 285 4.39 -15.07 -8.35
C LYS A 285 5.70 -15.14 -7.56
N CYS A 286 5.92 -16.22 -6.83
CA CYS A 286 7.09 -16.42 -5.99
C CYS A 286 8.27 -16.96 -6.81
N THR A 287 8.94 -16.10 -7.60
CA THR A 287 10.13 -16.52 -8.37
C THR A 287 11.39 -16.52 -7.52
N LYS A 288 12.46 -17.19 -7.98
CA LYS A 288 13.79 -17.16 -7.32
C LYS A 288 14.32 -15.75 -7.11
N GLU A 289 13.96 -14.83 -8.00
CA GLU A 289 14.38 -13.45 -7.93
C GLU A 289 13.71 -12.69 -6.78
N VAL A 290 12.39 -12.90 -6.57
CA VAL A 290 11.66 -12.32 -5.43
C VAL A 290 12.33 -12.74 -4.11
N LEU A 291 12.79 -13.99 -4.02
CA LEU A 291 13.52 -14.49 -2.86
C LEU A 291 14.85 -13.75 -2.62
N HIS A 292 15.65 -13.51 -3.67
CA HIS A 292 16.92 -12.79 -3.57
C HIS A 292 16.74 -11.33 -3.12
N ARG A 293 15.64 -10.69 -3.50
CA ARG A 293 15.33 -9.30 -3.18
C ARG A 293 14.68 -9.10 -1.83
N THR A 294 14.09 -10.16 -1.27
CA THR A 294 13.36 -10.10 0.00
C THR A 294 13.87 -11.13 1.02
N PRO A 295 15.19 -11.21 1.26
CA PRO A 295 15.76 -12.24 2.14
C PRO A 295 15.34 -12.08 3.61
N ASN A 296 14.80 -10.92 3.99
CA ASN A 296 14.37 -10.58 5.33
C ASN A 296 12.85 -10.49 5.52
N LEU A 297 12.05 -10.99 4.57
CA LEU A 297 10.60 -10.90 4.63
C LEU A 297 10.04 -11.68 5.83
N LYS A 298 9.34 -10.98 6.73
CA LYS A 298 8.68 -11.56 7.92
C LYS A 298 7.18 -11.71 7.78
N LYS A 299 6.52 -10.87 6.97
CA LYS A 299 5.07 -10.91 6.77
C LYS A 299 4.72 -10.81 5.30
N LEU A 300 3.84 -11.69 4.82
CA LEU A 300 3.38 -11.73 3.45
C LEU A 300 1.86 -11.88 3.42
N LYS A 301 1.16 -11.05 2.67
CA LYS A 301 -0.27 -11.22 2.40
C LYS A 301 -0.51 -11.23 0.89
N ILE A 302 -1.10 -12.30 0.38
CA ILE A 302 -1.34 -12.53 -1.05
C ILE A 302 -2.83 -12.73 -1.34
N VAL A 303 -3.28 -12.25 -2.50
CA VAL A 303 -4.69 -12.24 -2.91
C VAL A 303 -4.82 -12.68 -4.37
N TYR A 304 -5.70 -13.65 -4.64
CA TYR A 304 -6.07 -14.10 -5.97
C TYR A 304 -7.59 -13.96 -6.11
N LEU A 305 -8.03 -12.94 -6.86
CA LEU A 305 -9.45 -12.59 -6.98
C LEU A 305 -10.19 -13.47 -7.99
N ASN A 306 -9.47 -13.96 -8.99
CA ASN A 306 -10.00 -14.79 -10.07
C ASN A 306 -9.72 -16.27 -9.79
N LYS A 307 -10.55 -17.15 -10.38
CA LYS A 307 -10.29 -18.59 -10.35
C LYS A 307 -9.00 -18.89 -11.12
N VAL A 308 -8.09 -19.62 -10.49
CA VAL A 308 -6.80 -19.99 -11.05
C VAL A 308 -6.91 -21.39 -11.67
N GLU A 309 -6.64 -21.50 -12.97
CA GLU A 309 -6.64 -22.80 -13.66
C GLU A 309 -5.32 -23.56 -13.44
N ASP A 310 -4.18 -22.86 -13.42
CA ASP A 310 -2.86 -23.44 -13.16
C ASP A 310 -2.08 -22.69 -12.08
N TRP A 311 -2.07 -23.28 -10.88
CA TRP A 311 -1.31 -22.80 -9.73
C TRP A 311 0.21 -22.90 -9.91
N SER A 312 0.71 -23.76 -10.81
CA SER A 312 2.14 -23.99 -11.03
C SER A 312 2.84 -22.72 -11.54
N SER A 313 2.12 -21.92 -12.34
CA SER A 313 2.57 -20.65 -12.89
C SER A 313 2.97 -19.61 -11.83
N TYR A 314 2.41 -19.69 -10.62
CA TYR A 314 2.69 -18.77 -9.51
C TYR A 314 3.90 -19.16 -8.66
N CYS A 315 4.46 -20.36 -8.89
CA CYS A 315 5.70 -20.82 -8.24
C CYS A 315 5.68 -20.79 -6.69
N LEU A 316 4.51 -20.97 -6.06
CA LEU A 316 4.35 -20.85 -4.61
C LEU A 316 5.14 -21.89 -3.78
N TYR A 317 5.60 -22.97 -4.40
CA TYR A 317 6.56 -23.90 -3.79
C TYR A 317 7.85 -23.21 -3.32
N ASN A 318 8.21 -22.05 -3.89
CA ASN A 318 9.38 -21.28 -3.49
C ASN A 318 9.23 -20.56 -2.13
N LEU A 319 8.01 -20.49 -1.56
CA LEU A 319 7.79 -19.88 -0.23
C LEU A 319 8.64 -20.54 0.87
N VAL A 320 9.00 -21.81 0.71
CA VAL A 320 9.88 -22.56 1.63
C VAL A 320 11.24 -21.88 1.85
N HIS A 321 11.72 -21.11 0.88
CA HIS A 321 13.01 -20.42 0.93
C HIS A 321 12.95 -19.10 1.73
N LEU A 322 11.76 -18.64 2.13
CA LEU A 322 11.61 -17.45 2.96
C LEU A 322 11.77 -17.81 4.44
N HIS A 323 13.02 -18.09 4.85
CA HIS A 323 13.36 -18.60 6.18
C HIS A 323 13.07 -17.66 7.36
N LYS A 324 12.73 -16.38 7.09
CA LYS A 324 12.34 -15.40 8.11
C LYS A 324 10.84 -15.11 8.11
N LEU A 325 10.05 -15.77 7.25
CA LEU A 325 8.62 -15.51 7.14
C LEU A 325 7.88 -16.05 8.36
N GLU A 326 7.30 -15.17 9.15
CA GLU A 326 6.58 -15.48 10.38
C GLU A 326 5.06 -15.42 10.19
N SER A 327 4.55 -14.63 9.25
CA SER A 327 3.11 -14.49 9.00
C SER A 327 2.78 -14.54 7.52
N LEU A 328 1.83 -15.41 7.17
CA LEU A 328 1.31 -15.55 5.81
C LEU A 328 -0.22 -15.42 5.82
N TYR A 329 -0.74 -14.53 4.98
CA TYR A 329 -2.16 -14.46 4.64
C TYR A 329 -2.34 -14.83 3.18
N VAL A 330 -3.31 -15.70 2.88
CA VAL A 330 -3.67 -16.09 1.52
C VAL A 330 -5.18 -15.96 1.35
N ARG A 331 -5.60 -15.12 0.41
CA ARG A 331 -6.96 -15.16 -0.15
C ARG A 331 -6.89 -15.72 -1.55
N ALA A 332 -7.58 -16.82 -1.80
CA ALA A 332 -7.56 -17.50 -3.09
C ALA A 332 -8.83 -18.32 -3.23
N LYS A 333 -9.40 -18.45 -4.44
CA LYS A 333 -10.47 -19.42 -4.70
C LYS A 333 -9.87 -20.75 -5.15
N ASP A 334 -10.31 -21.85 -4.56
CA ASP A 334 -9.92 -23.23 -4.92
C ASP A 334 -8.37 -23.45 -4.83
N LEU A 335 -7.78 -23.13 -3.67
CA LEU A 335 -6.34 -23.23 -3.43
C LEU A 335 -5.91 -24.68 -3.21
N LEU A 336 -5.07 -25.19 -4.11
CA LEU A 336 -4.47 -26.52 -3.96
C LEU A 336 -3.26 -26.48 -3.02
N LEU A 337 -3.45 -26.80 -1.73
CA LEU A 337 -2.37 -26.78 -0.72
C LEU A 337 -1.15 -27.60 -1.12
N LYS A 338 -1.32 -28.69 -1.89
CA LYS A 338 -0.22 -29.49 -2.44
C LYS A 338 0.80 -28.69 -3.28
N ASN A 339 0.40 -27.52 -3.78
CA ASN A 339 1.26 -26.63 -4.57
C ASN A 339 2.02 -25.61 -3.72
N ILE A 340 1.77 -25.58 -2.41
CA ILE A 340 2.44 -24.71 -1.45
C ILE A 340 3.33 -25.54 -0.54
N VAL A 341 4.60 -25.16 -0.45
CA VAL A 341 5.51 -25.66 0.58
C VAL A 341 5.74 -24.52 1.56
N PHE A 342 5.15 -24.62 2.75
CA PHE A 342 5.25 -23.57 3.75
C PHE A 342 6.65 -23.54 4.39
N PRO A 343 7.19 -22.34 4.70
CA PRO A 343 8.44 -22.23 5.43
C PRO A 343 8.27 -22.65 6.89
N THR A 344 9.29 -23.30 7.45
CA THR A 344 9.26 -23.78 8.84
C THR A 344 9.26 -22.65 9.88
N SER A 345 9.65 -21.43 9.51
CA SER A 345 9.62 -20.23 10.36
C SER A 345 8.22 -19.68 10.62
N LEU A 346 7.20 -20.20 9.92
CA LEU A 346 5.86 -19.65 9.93
C LEU A 346 5.18 -19.85 11.29
N LYS A 347 4.80 -18.73 11.92
CA LYS A 347 4.09 -18.67 13.21
C LYS A 347 2.60 -18.41 13.06
N LYS A 348 2.20 -17.70 11.99
CA LYS A 348 0.80 -17.35 11.73
C LYS A 348 0.41 -17.66 10.29
N LEU A 349 -0.67 -18.43 10.12
CA LEU A 349 -1.30 -18.70 8.84
C LEU A 349 -2.76 -18.22 8.88
N ASP A 350 -3.15 -17.42 7.88
CA ASP A 350 -4.49 -16.86 7.73
C ASP A 350 -4.98 -17.14 6.31
N LEU A 351 -5.95 -18.05 6.17
CA LEU A 351 -6.50 -18.47 4.89
C LEU A 351 -7.91 -17.92 4.74
N CYS A 352 -8.24 -17.46 3.52
CA CYS A 352 -9.54 -16.89 3.20
C CYS A 352 -10.01 -17.40 1.83
N GLU A 353 -11.25 -17.91 1.76
CA GLU A 353 -11.88 -18.41 0.51
C GLU A 353 -11.17 -19.59 -0.18
N CYS A 354 -10.14 -20.16 0.46
CA CYS A 354 -9.24 -21.15 -0.11
C CYS A 354 -9.89 -22.50 -0.42
N LYS A 355 -11.02 -22.84 0.24
CA LYS A 355 -11.70 -24.14 0.14
C LYS A 355 -10.77 -25.34 0.25
N VAL A 356 -9.89 -25.30 1.24
CA VAL A 356 -8.99 -26.42 1.55
C VAL A 356 -9.83 -27.57 2.11
N PRO A 357 -9.81 -28.77 1.50
CA PRO A 357 -10.50 -29.93 2.06
C PRO A 357 -9.99 -30.23 3.48
N TRP A 358 -10.87 -30.58 4.43
CA TRP A 358 -10.45 -30.89 5.80
C TRP A 358 -9.43 -32.05 5.88
N GLU A 359 -9.45 -32.98 4.92
CA GLU A 359 -8.46 -34.06 4.79
C GLU A 359 -7.03 -33.57 4.49
N ASP A 360 -6.89 -32.41 3.87
CA ASP A 360 -5.60 -31.77 3.54
C ASP A 360 -5.08 -30.88 4.67
N MET A 361 -5.89 -30.66 5.71
CA MET A 361 -5.52 -29.86 6.89
C MET A 361 -4.32 -30.45 7.64
N LYS A 362 -3.99 -31.73 7.41
CA LYS A 362 -2.76 -32.40 7.88
C LYS A 362 -1.47 -31.70 7.46
N ILE A 363 -1.47 -31.02 6.30
CA ILE A 363 -0.32 -30.27 5.80
C ILE A 363 -0.03 -29.09 6.73
N ILE A 364 -1.08 -28.37 7.13
CA ILE A 364 -1.00 -27.22 8.04
C ILE A 364 -0.72 -27.70 9.47
N GLY A 365 -1.37 -28.79 9.89
CA GLY A 365 -1.17 -29.40 11.21
C GLY A 365 0.24 -29.89 11.47
N SER A 366 1.03 -30.17 10.42
CA SER A 366 2.42 -30.61 10.53
C SER A 366 3.42 -29.45 10.66
N LEU A 367 2.97 -28.19 10.66
CA LEU A 367 3.86 -27.03 10.74
C LEU A 367 4.45 -26.88 12.16
N PRO A 368 5.79 -26.89 12.30
CA PRO A 368 6.43 -27.08 13.61
C PRO A 368 6.36 -25.86 14.52
N ASN A 369 6.16 -24.66 13.96
CA ASN A 369 6.19 -23.38 14.69
C ASN A 369 4.85 -22.62 14.60
N LEU A 370 3.78 -23.24 14.07
CA LEU A 370 2.51 -22.56 13.88
C LEU A 370 1.82 -22.32 15.23
N GLU A 371 1.67 -21.06 15.60
CA GLU A 371 1.02 -20.61 16.83
C GLU A 371 -0.40 -20.08 16.59
N VAL A 372 -0.67 -19.54 15.38
CA VAL A 372 -1.96 -18.92 15.04
C VAL A 372 -2.46 -19.43 13.70
N LEU A 373 -3.65 -20.04 13.71
CA LEU A 373 -4.36 -20.47 12.51
C LEU A 373 -5.71 -19.76 12.44
N ILE A 374 -5.95 -19.08 11.32
CA ILE A 374 -7.20 -18.37 11.04
C ILE A 374 -7.74 -18.89 9.71
N LEU A 375 -8.95 -19.42 9.71
CA LEU A 375 -9.66 -19.90 8.52
C LEU A 375 -10.93 -19.05 8.37
N ARG A 376 -11.03 -18.29 7.26
CA ARG A 376 -12.12 -17.34 7.02
C ARG A 376 -12.92 -17.64 5.76
N SER A 377 -14.23 -17.41 5.80
CA SER A 377 -15.12 -17.35 4.63
C SER A 377 -14.88 -18.51 3.67
N CYS A 378 -15.26 -19.71 4.09
CA CYS A 378 -15.06 -20.96 3.35
C CYS A 378 -13.59 -21.25 3.03
N ALA A 379 -12.66 -20.90 3.93
CA ALA A 379 -11.24 -21.23 3.77
C ALA A 379 -10.98 -22.73 3.77
N SER A 380 -11.84 -23.50 4.44
CA SER A 380 -11.87 -24.95 4.44
C SER A 380 -13.20 -25.47 3.90
N GLU A 381 -13.19 -26.67 3.33
CA GLU A 381 -14.35 -27.32 2.72
C GLU A 381 -14.50 -28.76 3.23
N GLY A 382 -15.75 -29.13 3.52
CA GLY A 382 -16.16 -30.48 3.90
C GLY A 382 -16.96 -30.47 5.19
N SER A 383 -17.78 -31.50 5.37
CA SER A 383 -18.67 -31.62 6.53
C SER A 383 -18.01 -32.19 7.78
N GLU A 384 -16.87 -32.85 7.65
CA GLU A 384 -16.19 -33.52 8.77
C GLU A 384 -14.73 -33.11 8.88
N TRP A 385 -14.28 -32.83 10.11
CA TRP A 385 -12.88 -32.61 10.42
C TRP A 385 -12.41 -33.57 11.52
N ASN A 386 -11.47 -34.43 11.16
CA ASN A 386 -10.83 -35.42 12.02
C ASN A 386 -9.30 -35.11 12.08
N PRO A 387 -8.83 -34.30 13.05
CA PRO A 387 -7.41 -34.04 13.23
C PRO A 387 -6.63 -35.33 13.51
N ILE A 388 -5.36 -35.36 13.13
CA ILE A 388 -4.48 -36.51 13.37
C ILE A 388 -3.66 -36.24 14.63
N GLU A 389 -3.46 -37.27 15.46
CA GLU A 389 -2.61 -37.21 16.65
C GLU A 389 -1.21 -36.64 16.32
N GLY A 390 -0.70 -35.76 17.20
CA GLY A 390 0.61 -35.12 17.04
C GLY A 390 0.63 -33.88 16.14
N GLN A 391 -0.49 -33.52 15.49
CA GLN A 391 -0.60 -32.28 14.73
C GLN A 391 -0.88 -31.06 15.63
N PHE A 392 -0.74 -29.86 15.07
CA PHE A 392 -1.01 -28.57 15.72
C PHE A 392 -0.32 -28.39 17.08
N SER A 393 0.86 -29.01 17.23
CA SER A 393 1.54 -29.14 18.52
C SER A 393 1.90 -27.82 19.20
N ARG A 394 2.04 -26.72 18.45
CA ARG A 394 2.33 -25.38 18.99
C ARG A 394 1.18 -24.38 18.84
N LEU A 395 0.02 -24.83 18.35
CA LEU A 395 -1.09 -23.95 18.04
C LEU A 395 -1.71 -23.41 19.32
N LYS A 396 -1.70 -22.08 19.47
CA LYS A 396 -2.27 -21.35 20.61
C LYS A 396 -3.62 -20.72 20.27
N ILE A 397 -3.80 -20.27 19.03
CA ILE A 397 -5.01 -19.59 18.59
C ILE A 397 -5.57 -20.29 17.37
N LEU A 398 -6.80 -20.79 17.48
CA LEU A 398 -7.59 -21.31 16.37
C LEU A 398 -8.81 -20.40 16.15
N THR A 399 -8.96 -19.89 14.94
CA THR A 399 -10.14 -19.12 14.54
C THR A 399 -10.77 -19.76 13.32
N LEU A 400 -12.03 -20.17 13.45
CA LEU A 400 -12.87 -20.68 12.37
C LEU A 400 -13.99 -19.69 12.12
N TRP A 401 -14.11 -19.25 10.87
CA TRP A 401 -15.12 -18.29 10.46
C TRP A 401 -15.79 -18.79 9.19
N GLU A 402 -17.12 -18.94 9.24
CA GLU A 402 -17.98 -19.28 8.11
C GLU A 402 -17.47 -20.52 7.35
N SER A 403 -17.84 -21.70 7.83
CA SER A 403 -17.45 -22.99 7.25
C SER A 403 -18.66 -23.92 7.21
N ASN A 404 -18.67 -24.86 6.27
CA ASN A 404 -19.65 -25.94 6.16
C ASN A 404 -19.32 -27.16 7.03
N LEU A 405 -18.48 -26.97 8.06
CA LEU A 405 -18.12 -28.02 9.01
C LEU A 405 -19.31 -28.36 9.89
N VAL A 406 -19.74 -29.62 9.83
CA VAL A 406 -20.86 -30.16 10.62
C VAL A 406 -20.32 -30.91 11.83
N CYS A 407 -19.40 -31.86 11.60
CA CYS A 407 -18.86 -32.73 12.62
C CYS A 407 -17.37 -32.46 12.84
N TRP A 408 -17.01 -32.04 14.06
CA TRP A 408 -15.64 -31.82 14.47
C TRP A 408 -15.24 -32.86 15.53
N ARG A 409 -14.40 -33.84 15.16
CA ARG A 409 -13.98 -34.93 16.07
C ARG A 409 -12.57 -34.69 16.59
N ALA A 410 -12.44 -33.85 17.61
CA ALA A 410 -11.16 -33.52 18.21
C ALA A 410 -11.10 -33.94 19.69
N GLU A 411 -9.87 -34.04 20.19
CA GLU A 411 -9.52 -34.46 21.55
C GLU A 411 -8.38 -33.55 22.02
N ASN A 412 -8.09 -33.51 23.32
CA ASN A 412 -7.04 -32.64 23.86
C ASN A 412 -5.65 -32.92 23.24
N ILE A 413 -5.36 -34.18 22.89
CA ILE A 413 -4.11 -34.60 22.23
C ILE A 413 -3.91 -33.97 20.85
N HIS A 414 -4.98 -33.52 20.19
CA HIS A 414 -4.91 -32.92 18.86
C HIS A 414 -4.50 -31.43 18.91
N PHE A 415 -4.71 -30.74 20.03
CA PHE A 415 -4.40 -29.32 20.21
C PHE A 415 -3.79 -29.03 21.59
N PRO A 416 -2.64 -29.63 21.93
CA PRO A 416 -2.14 -29.70 23.31
C PRO A 416 -1.77 -28.35 23.95
N ASN A 417 -1.63 -27.28 23.16
CA ASN A 417 -1.24 -25.94 23.62
C ASN A 417 -2.26 -24.86 23.26
N LEU A 418 -3.51 -25.23 22.95
CA LEU A 418 -4.53 -24.26 22.55
C LEU A 418 -4.89 -23.36 23.74
N GLU A 419 -4.78 -22.05 23.53
CA GLU A 419 -5.11 -21.02 24.53
C GLU A 419 -6.43 -20.34 24.22
N LYS A 420 -6.76 -20.19 22.92
CA LYS A 420 -7.95 -19.50 22.45
C LYS A 420 -8.60 -20.21 21.26
N LEU A 421 -9.90 -20.45 21.39
CA LEU A 421 -10.78 -20.87 20.31
C LEU A 421 -11.74 -19.72 19.96
N SER A 422 -11.87 -19.41 18.68
CA SER A 422 -12.85 -18.45 18.19
C SER A 422 -13.66 -19.05 17.04
N LEU A 423 -14.95 -19.19 17.25
CA LEU A 423 -15.91 -19.65 16.26
C LEU A 423 -16.79 -18.47 15.84
N SER A 424 -16.96 -18.27 14.55
CA SER A 424 -17.77 -17.18 14.01
C SER A 424 -18.60 -17.67 12.84
N TYR A 425 -19.91 -17.42 12.85
CA TYR A 425 -20.80 -17.81 11.76
C TYR A 425 -20.72 -19.32 11.42
N MET A 426 -20.55 -20.17 12.44
CA MET A 426 -20.58 -21.63 12.31
C MET A 426 -22.03 -22.10 12.47
N TYR A 427 -22.79 -22.07 11.39
CA TYR A 427 -24.22 -22.38 11.41
C TYR A 427 -24.53 -23.88 11.39
N ASP A 428 -23.67 -24.66 10.75
CA ASP A 428 -23.89 -26.09 10.55
C ASP A 428 -23.19 -26.98 11.60
N LEU A 429 -22.31 -26.39 12.41
CA LEU A 429 -21.54 -27.12 13.42
C LEU A 429 -22.48 -27.66 14.50
N GLU A 430 -22.47 -28.98 14.69
CA GLU A 430 -23.31 -29.68 15.66
C GLU A 430 -22.87 -29.34 17.09
N GLU A 431 -21.60 -29.50 17.41
CA GLU A 431 -21.06 -29.20 18.74
C GLU A 431 -19.55 -28.91 18.69
N ILE A 432 -19.07 -28.24 19.74
CA ILE A 432 -17.63 -28.19 20.03
C ILE A 432 -17.26 -29.53 20.70
N PRO A 433 -16.30 -30.31 20.17
CA PRO A 433 -15.90 -31.56 20.79
C PRO A 433 -15.47 -31.37 22.25
N SER A 434 -16.00 -32.19 23.16
CA SER A 434 -15.77 -32.09 24.60
C SER A 434 -14.29 -32.18 24.99
N GLY A 435 -13.50 -32.97 24.26
CA GLY A 435 -12.05 -33.06 24.47
C GLY A 435 -11.28 -31.74 24.25
N ILE A 436 -11.88 -30.73 23.62
CA ILE A 436 -11.33 -29.36 23.61
C ILE A 436 -11.43 -28.72 25.00
N GLY A 437 -12.49 -29.01 25.73
CA GLY A 437 -12.66 -28.58 27.12
C GLY A 437 -11.55 -29.10 28.03
N ASP A 438 -11.02 -30.30 27.76
CA ASP A 438 -9.97 -30.94 28.55
C ASP A 438 -8.55 -30.37 28.30
N ILE A 439 -8.42 -29.33 27.48
CA ILE A 439 -7.13 -28.69 27.21
C ILE A 439 -6.77 -27.73 28.34
N ALA A 440 -5.77 -28.10 29.14
CA ALA A 440 -5.36 -27.33 30.32
C ALA A 440 -4.90 -25.88 30.03
N THR A 441 -4.44 -25.59 28.81
CA THR A 441 -4.01 -24.24 28.42
C THR A 441 -5.14 -23.35 27.95
N LEU A 442 -6.35 -23.90 27.73
CA LEU A 442 -7.47 -23.18 27.13
C LEU A 442 -8.02 -22.16 28.12
N ARG A 443 -8.02 -20.89 27.72
CA ARG A 443 -8.46 -19.76 28.56
C ARG A 443 -9.67 -19.04 28.03
N LEU A 444 -9.93 -19.15 26.72
CA LEU A 444 -10.94 -18.33 26.07
C LEU A 444 -11.61 -19.06 24.91
N ILE A 445 -12.93 -19.19 24.98
CA ILE A 445 -13.77 -19.60 23.85
C ILE A 445 -14.66 -18.42 23.47
N HIS A 446 -14.51 -17.96 22.23
CA HIS A 446 -15.40 -16.97 21.63
C HIS A 446 -16.36 -17.66 20.66
N VAL A 447 -17.65 -17.40 20.81
CA VAL A 447 -18.70 -17.90 19.91
C VAL A 447 -19.50 -16.70 19.40
N TYR A 448 -19.34 -16.36 18.13
CA TYR A 448 -20.00 -15.23 17.48
C TYR A 448 -20.98 -15.72 16.41
N TYR A 449 -22.27 -15.43 16.58
CA TYR A 449 -23.31 -15.72 15.58
C TYR A 449 -23.31 -17.17 15.08
N CYS A 450 -23.10 -18.14 15.98
CA CYS A 450 -23.13 -19.58 15.68
C CYS A 450 -24.51 -20.20 15.98
N SER A 451 -24.68 -21.46 15.60
CA SER A 451 -25.86 -22.27 15.95
C SER A 451 -26.07 -22.35 17.47
N GLU A 452 -27.32 -22.55 17.89
CA GLU A 452 -27.66 -22.74 19.30
C GLU A 452 -26.94 -23.96 19.91
N SER A 453 -26.73 -25.03 19.13
CA SER A 453 -25.99 -26.20 19.57
C SER A 453 -24.51 -25.91 19.82
N THR A 454 -23.86 -25.11 18.97
CA THR A 454 -22.48 -24.62 19.20
C THR A 454 -22.41 -23.74 20.46
N VAL A 455 -23.41 -22.90 20.68
CA VAL A 455 -23.49 -22.05 21.89
C VAL A 455 -23.66 -22.90 23.15
N ASN A 456 -24.54 -23.90 23.11
CA ASN A 456 -24.84 -24.76 24.25
C ASN A 456 -23.63 -25.64 24.60
N SER A 457 -22.97 -26.24 23.61
CA SER A 457 -21.74 -27.02 23.84
C SER A 457 -20.61 -26.16 24.42
N ALA A 458 -20.43 -24.92 23.95
CA ALA A 458 -19.44 -24.01 24.53
C ALA A 458 -19.71 -23.69 26.01
N LYS A 459 -20.98 -23.45 26.38
CA LYS A 459 -21.37 -23.22 27.78
C LYS A 459 -21.19 -24.47 28.64
N GLN A 460 -21.54 -25.64 28.11
CA GLN A 460 -21.36 -26.92 28.81
C GLN A 460 -19.87 -27.15 29.13
N ILE A 461 -18.97 -26.91 28.18
CA ILE A 461 -17.52 -26.99 28.41
C ILE A 461 -17.09 -26.06 29.57
N GLN A 462 -17.66 -24.85 29.66
CA GLN A 462 -17.37 -23.93 30.75
C GLN A 462 -17.83 -24.47 32.10
N GLU A 463 -19.07 -24.96 32.18
CA GLU A 463 -19.67 -25.51 33.39
C GLU A 463 -18.91 -26.75 33.89
N GLU A 464 -18.48 -27.62 32.97
CA GLU A 464 -17.66 -28.80 33.27
C GLU A 464 -16.29 -28.41 33.83
N GLN A 465 -15.61 -27.43 33.22
CA GLN A 465 -14.32 -26.93 33.71
C GLN A 465 -14.44 -26.25 35.09
N GLN A 466 -15.49 -25.47 35.32
CA GLN A 466 -15.77 -24.86 36.63
C GLN A 466 -16.07 -25.92 37.70
N SER A 467 -16.84 -26.95 37.36
CA SER A 467 -17.13 -28.07 38.27
C SER A 467 -15.87 -28.85 38.65
N ASN A 468 -14.89 -28.89 37.75
CA ASN A 468 -13.56 -29.47 37.99
C ASN A 468 -12.58 -28.51 38.70
N GLY A 469 -13.03 -27.31 39.09
CA GLY A 469 -12.25 -26.32 39.84
C GLY A 469 -11.39 -25.38 38.98
N ASN A 470 -11.60 -25.35 37.66
CA ASN A 470 -10.95 -24.40 36.75
C ASN A 470 -11.85 -23.20 36.48
N GLU A 471 -11.58 -22.07 37.15
CA GLU A 471 -12.30 -20.81 36.95
C GLU A 471 -11.67 -19.92 35.86
N ASP A 472 -10.51 -20.30 35.31
CA ASP A 472 -9.75 -19.47 34.36
C ASP A 472 -10.34 -19.49 32.94
N LEU A 473 -11.19 -20.47 32.61
CA LEU A 473 -11.82 -20.58 31.28
C LEU A 473 -13.01 -19.61 31.15
N GLU A 474 -12.86 -18.64 30.25
CA GLU A 474 -13.92 -17.69 29.90
C GLU A 474 -14.59 -18.07 28.58
N VAL A 475 -15.92 -18.21 28.58
CA VAL A 475 -16.71 -18.36 27.36
C VAL A 475 -17.51 -17.09 27.08
N ARG A 476 -17.28 -16.49 25.92
CA ARG A 476 -17.99 -15.27 25.47
C ARG A 476 -18.85 -15.58 24.26
N VAL A 477 -20.16 -15.41 24.45
CA VAL A 477 -21.18 -15.66 23.41
C VAL A 477 -21.76 -14.35 22.92
N TYR A 478 -21.83 -14.19 21.60
CA TYR A 478 -22.46 -13.07 20.93
C TYR A 478 -23.47 -13.61 19.91
N VAL A 479 -24.75 -13.49 20.23
CA VAL A 479 -25.86 -13.92 19.36
C VAL A 479 -26.57 -12.70 18.78
N PHE A 480 -27.32 -12.88 17.68
CA PHE A 480 -28.25 -11.87 17.22
C PHE A 480 -29.23 -11.56 18.36
N ARG A 481 -29.35 -10.28 18.75
CA ARG A 481 -30.50 -9.85 19.53
C ARG A 481 -31.62 -9.65 18.52
N ASP A 482 -32.67 -10.47 18.62
CA ASP A 482 -33.90 -10.21 17.89
C ASP A 482 -34.37 -8.79 18.25
N SER A 483 -34.45 -7.92 17.24
CA SER A 483 -34.99 -6.56 17.34
C SER A 483 -36.44 -6.51 16.94
#